data_AF-A0A3D4TMS4-F1
#
_entry.id   AF-A0A3D4TMS4-F1
#
_cell.length_a   1.000
_cell.length_b   1.000
_cell.length_c   1.000
_cell.angle_alpha   90.00
_cell.angle_beta   90.00
_cell.angle_gamma   90.00
#
_symmetry.space_group_name_H-M   'P 1'
#
loop_
_entity.id
_entity.type
_entity.pdbx_description
1 polymer ?
#
loop_
_entity_poly.entity_id
_entity_poly.type
_entity_poly.pdbx_seq_one_letter_code
_entity_poly.pdbx_strand_id
1 'polypeptide(L)'
;MGTMEAPRSTWTEDTIMAKEIYMFTNGRSVSENRGFRQVIGQRCEPMSIDIHDFQLAGIRLDPVSGVTVSLFDESSQASYDLIFGRVRKASIDGFSSQNVVLDLKVFNRKDDSFEFQRCCFLLGLDPVAAREIVDGDTLVFIEASVGAEIALLVEGTWEGRLIPVKS
;
A
#
# COMPACT_ATOMS: atom_id res chain seq x y z
N MET A 1 -16.65 -43.06 34.68
CA MET A 1 -15.30 -42.76 35.20
C MET A 1 -14.31 -43.55 34.35
N GLY A 2 -13.43 -42.99 33.53
CA GLY A 2 -13.18 -41.63 33.10
C GLY A 2 -12.55 -41.71 31.71
N THR A 3 -12.95 -40.81 30.81
CA THR A 3 -12.41 -40.62 29.47
C THR A 3 -10.98 -40.06 29.56
N MET A 4 -10.00 -40.75 29.00
CA MET A 4 -8.67 -40.16 28.74
C MET A 4 -8.62 -39.71 27.29
N GLU A 5 -8.53 -38.39 27.13
CA GLU A 5 -8.44 -37.67 25.88
C GLU A 5 -7.12 -37.98 25.16
N ALA A 6 -7.21 -38.17 23.83
CA ALA A 6 -6.05 -38.18 22.95
C ALA A 6 -5.57 -36.73 22.70
N PRO A 7 -4.25 -36.49 22.59
CA PRO A 7 -3.72 -35.15 22.36
C PRO A 7 -4.10 -34.61 20.97
N ARG A 8 -4.48 -33.33 20.99
CA ARG A 8 -4.96 -32.52 19.87
C ARG A 8 -3.94 -32.47 18.72
N SER A 9 -4.45 -32.69 17.50
CA SER A 9 -3.76 -32.42 16.25
C SER A 9 -3.37 -30.94 16.15
N THR A 10 -2.07 -30.66 16.08
CA THR A 10 -1.52 -29.40 15.58
C THR A 10 -1.64 -29.38 14.07
N TRP A 11 -2.61 -28.64 13.54
CA TRP A 11 -2.60 -28.23 12.14
C TRP A 11 -1.92 -26.85 12.07
N THR A 12 -0.68 -26.88 11.60
CA THR A 12 0.02 -25.76 10.95
C THR A 12 -0.61 -25.50 9.57
N GLU A 13 -0.47 -24.27 9.07
CA GLU A 13 -0.92 -23.73 7.76
C GLU A 13 -2.17 -22.84 7.82
N ASP A 14 -2.03 -21.66 8.43
CA ASP A 14 -2.89 -20.53 8.06
C ASP A 14 -2.41 -20.00 6.71
N THR A 15 -3.00 -20.57 5.66
CA THR A 15 -3.00 -20.05 4.30
C THR A 15 -3.59 -18.64 4.31
N ILE A 16 -2.77 -17.63 4.03
CA ILE A 16 -3.27 -16.28 3.75
C ILE A 16 -3.97 -16.34 2.39
N MET A 17 -5.28 -16.59 2.42
CA MET A 17 -6.13 -16.44 1.25
C MET A 17 -6.25 -14.94 0.95
N ALA A 18 -5.56 -14.49 -0.10
CA ALA A 18 -5.77 -13.17 -0.68
C ALA A 18 -7.26 -13.02 -1.01
N LYS A 19 -7.94 -12.18 -0.24
CA LYS A 19 -9.37 -11.91 -0.40
C LYS A 19 -9.50 -10.53 -1.02
N GLU A 20 -9.92 -10.47 -2.28
CA GLU A 20 -10.34 -9.22 -2.91
C GLU A 20 -11.47 -8.59 -2.08
N ILE A 21 -11.23 -7.41 -1.52
CA ILE A 21 -12.24 -6.62 -0.84
C ILE A 21 -12.56 -5.42 -1.72
N TYR A 22 -13.71 -5.48 -2.42
CA TYR A 22 -14.27 -4.35 -3.14
C TYR A 22 -15.06 -3.46 -2.17
N MET A 23 -14.62 -2.22 -1.95
CA MET A 23 -15.40 -1.20 -1.23
C MET A 23 -16.13 -0.29 -2.22
N PHE A 24 -17.47 -0.31 -2.18
CA PHE A 24 -18.32 0.66 -2.86
C PHE A 24 -18.76 1.73 -1.84
N THR A 25 -18.46 3.01 -2.10
CA THR A 25 -19.02 4.12 -1.33
C THR A 25 -20.02 4.90 -2.19
N ASN A 26 -21.27 4.93 -1.70
CA ASN A 26 -22.40 5.60 -2.33
C ASN A 26 -22.21 7.12 -2.34
N GLY A 27 -22.54 7.73 -3.48
CA GLY A 27 -22.37 9.14 -3.72
C GLY A 27 -23.18 10.07 -2.82
N ARG A 28 -22.62 11.27 -2.60
CA ARG A 28 -23.33 12.54 -2.51
C ARG A 28 -22.33 13.68 -2.73
N SER A 29 -22.58 14.45 -3.79
CA SER A 29 -21.95 15.74 -4.09
C SER A 29 -22.33 16.77 -3.02
N VAL A 30 -21.35 17.54 -2.55
CA VAL A 30 -21.58 18.82 -1.86
C VAL A 30 -20.83 19.92 -2.62
N SER A 31 -21.58 20.95 -2.97
CA SER A 31 -21.21 22.14 -3.74
C SER A 31 -20.64 23.27 -2.88
N GLU A 32 -19.98 24.22 -3.57
CA GLU A 32 -19.57 25.59 -3.15
C GLU A 32 -18.29 25.70 -2.27
N ASN A 33 -17.39 26.69 -2.40
CA ASN A 33 -17.43 27.96 -3.11
C ASN A 33 -16.01 28.47 -3.45
N ARG A 34 -15.98 29.47 -4.32
CA ARG A 34 -14.83 30.08 -5.02
C ARG A 34 -13.77 30.69 -4.11
N GLY A 35 -12.53 30.56 -4.59
CA GLY A 35 -11.55 31.63 -4.50
C GLY A 35 -10.21 31.23 -3.92
N PHE A 36 -9.32 30.59 -4.70
CA PHE A 36 -7.90 30.70 -4.42
C PHE A 36 -7.08 30.85 -5.70
N ARG A 37 -6.20 31.85 -5.62
CA ARG A 37 -5.31 32.34 -6.66
C ARG A 37 -4.39 31.24 -7.17
N GLN A 38 -4.21 31.28 -8.49
CA GLN A 38 -3.15 30.66 -9.25
C GLN A 38 -1.77 30.96 -8.62
N VAL A 39 -1.15 29.94 -8.02
CA VAL A 39 0.30 29.91 -7.77
C VAL A 39 0.85 28.87 -8.75
N ILE A 40 1.38 29.35 -9.86
CA ILE A 40 2.13 28.54 -10.80
C ILE A 40 3.56 28.45 -10.27
N GLY A 41 4.09 27.24 -10.16
CA GLY A 41 5.53 27.03 -10.23
C GLY A 41 6.23 26.66 -8.94
N GLN A 42 5.90 25.49 -8.37
CA GLN A 42 6.92 24.55 -7.95
C GLN A 42 6.45 23.16 -8.41
N ARG A 43 7.15 22.58 -9.38
CA ARG A 43 7.08 21.12 -9.57
C ARG A 43 7.67 20.54 -8.29
N CYS A 44 6.82 20.05 -7.41
CA CYS A 44 7.26 19.12 -6.39
C CYS A 44 7.65 17.85 -7.14
N GLU A 45 8.93 17.73 -7.46
CA GLU A 45 9.52 16.43 -7.80
C GLU A 45 9.08 15.44 -6.70
N PRO A 46 8.62 14.23 -7.04
CA PRO A 46 8.19 13.27 -6.04
C PRO A 46 9.32 13.08 -5.02
N MET A 47 9.05 13.35 -3.75
CA MET A 47 9.98 13.06 -2.67
C MET A 47 10.18 11.54 -2.66
N SER A 48 11.34 11.10 -3.15
CA SER A 48 11.79 9.72 -3.07
C SER A 48 12.11 9.43 -1.62
N ILE A 49 11.19 8.80 -0.89
CA ILE A 49 11.59 8.05 0.29
C ILE A 49 12.41 6.88 -0.23
N ASP A 50 13.67 6.79 0.17
CA ASP A 50 14.48 5.62 -0.07
C ASP A 50 14.30 4.64 1.09
N ILE A 51 13.68 3.50 0.78
CA ILE A 51 13.48 2.37 1.69
C ILE A 51 14.06 1.09 1.09
N HIS A 52 14.93 1.21 0.09
CA HIS A 52 15.65 0.06 -0.45
C HIS A 52 16.41 -0.65 0.67
N ASP A 53 16.44 -1.97 0.65
CA ASP A 53 17.03 -2.85 1.66
C ASP A 53 16.29 -2.91 3.02
N PHE A 54 15.17 -2.21 3.19
CA PHE A 54 14.38 -2.31 4.43
C PHE A 54 13.61 -3.64 4.44
N GLN A 55 13.64 -4.35 5.56
CA GLN A 55 12.86 -5.58 5.73
C GLN A 55 11.39 -5.25 5.97
N LEU A 56 10.50 -5.98 5.29
CA LEU A 56 9.07 -5.92 5.56
C LEU A 56 8.76 -6.67 6.86
N ALA A 57 8.50 -5.92 7.93
CA ALA A 57 8.21 -6.47 9.25
C ALA A 57 6.72 -6.79 9.45
N GLY A 58 5.83 -6.09 8.74
CA GLY A 58 4.40 -6.33 8.83
C GLY A 58 3.57 -5.40 7.96
N ILE A 59 2.33 -5.79 7.70
CA ILE A 59 1.33 -4.93 7.05
C ILE A 59 0.07 -4.91 7.91
N ARG A 60 -0.45 -3.71 8.14
CA ARG A 60 -1.73 -3.50 8.80
C ARG A 60 -2.69 -2.81 7.85
N LEU A 61 -3.85 -3.43 7.68
CA LEU A 61 -4.98 -2.85 6.96
C LEU A 61 -5.96 -2.29 7.98
N ASP A 62 -6.20 -0.99 7.92
CA ASP A 62 -7.19 -0.31 8.74
C ASP A 62 -8.27 0.30 7.82
N PRO A 63 -9.54 -0.11 7.95
CA PRO A 63 -10.62 0.39 7.11
C PRO A 63 -10.85 1.92 7.19
N VAL A 64 -10.40 2.55 8.27
CA VAL A 64 -10.60 3.98 8.56
C VAL A 64 -9.32 4.77 8.31
N SER A 65 -8.15 4.22 8.71
CA SER A 65 -6.87 4.94 8.64
C SER A 65 -6.00 4.60 7.43
N GLY A 66 -6.31 3.52 6.69
CA GLY A 66 -5.65 3.14 5.44
C GLY A 66 -4.72 1.93 5.60
N VAL A 67 -3.52 1.99 5.02
CA VAL A 67 -2.54 0.90 5.06
C VAL A 67 -1.27 1.36 5.75
N THR A 68 -0.77 0.58 6.69
CA THR A 68 0.55 0.77 7.30
C THR A 68 1.45 -0.39 6.91
N VAL A 69 2.61 -0.08 6.35
CA VAL A 69 3.70 -1.04 6.10
C VAL A 69 4.77 -0.77 7.15
N SER A 70 4.95 -1.72 8.05
CA SER A 70 6.02 -1.67 9.06
C SER A 70 7.29 -2.22 8.46
N LEU A 71 8.36 -1.45 8.62
CA LEU A 71 9.67 -1.67 8.04
C LEU A 71 10.72 -1.77 9.15
N PHE A 72 11.74 -2.60 8.93
CA PHE A 72 12.92 -2.68 9.78
C PHE A 72 14.18 -2.43 8.96
N ASP A 73 14.95 -1.43 9.39
CA ASP A 73 16.27 -1.15 8.82
C ASP A 73 17.33 -1.89 9.66
N GLU A 74 17.89 -2.95 9.08
CA GLU A 74 18.91 -3.76 9.74
C GLU A 74 20.21 -2.97 9.97
N SER A 75 20.52 -1.99 9.11
CA SER A 75 21.76 -1.21 9.22
C SER A 75 21.76 -0.31 10.45
N SER A 76 20.62 0.31 10.74
CA SER A 76 20.43 1.20 11.89
C SER A 76 19.77 0.52 13.10
N GLN A 77 19.32 -0.73 12.94
CA GLN A 77 18.53 -1.47 13.94
C GLN A 77 17.28 -0.69 14.39
N ALA A 78 16.65 0.03 13.46
CA ALA A 78 15.49 0.88 13.72
C ALA A 78 14.24 0.39 12.99
N SER A 79 13.08 0.61 13.62
CA SER A 79 11.78 0.29 13.03
C SER A 79 11.08 1.56 12.56
N TYR A 80 10.38 1.45 11.44
CA TYR A 80 9.64 2.55 10.84
C TYR A 80 8.27 2.11 10.36
N ASP A 81 7.30 3.01 10.41
CA ASP A 81 5.99 2.81 9.78
C ASP A 81 5.87 3.71 8.55
N LEU A 82 5.58 3.10 7.41
CA LEU A 82 5.18 3.77 6.19
C LEU A 82 3.66 3.79 6.11
N ILE A 83 3.06 4.97 6.22
CA ILE A 83 1.61 5.13 6.36
C ILE A 83 0.99 5.68 5.09
N PHE A 84 -0.03 4.98 4.59
CA PHE A 84 -0.85 5.33 3.45
C PHE A 84 -2.28 5.60 3.93
N GLY A 85 -2.68 6.86 4.04
CA GLY A 85 -4.05 7.23 4.34
C GLY A 85 -4.97 7.15 3.12
N ARG A 86 -6.30 7.07 3.34
CA ARG A 86 -7.33 7.14 2.27
C ARG A 86 -7.10 6.16 1.11
N VAL A 87 -6.70 4.93 1.44
CA VAL A 87 -6.50 3.86 0.48
C VAL A 87 -7.85 3.37 -0.03
N ARG A 88 -8.11 3.51 -1.34
CA ARG A 88 -9.35 3.09 -1.99
C ARG A 88 -9.30 1.62 -2.42
N LYS A 89 -8.12 1.15 -2.84
CA LYS A 89 -7.85 -0.25 -3.17
C LYS A 89 -6.46 -0.63 -2.68
N ALA A 90 -6.32 -1.86 -2.21
CA ALA A 90 -5.05 -2.45 -1.82
C ALA A 90 -4.98 -3.88 -2.33
N SER A 91 -3.82 -4.29 -2.80
CA SER A 91 -3.49 -5.66 -3.16
C SER A 91 -2.13 -6.00 -2.57
N ILE A 92 -2.04 -7.16 -1.94
CA ILE A 92 -0.83 -7.69 -1.31
C ILE A 92 -0.69 -9.12 -1.80
N ASP A 93 0.39 -9.41 -2.51
CA ASP A 93 0.72 -10.74 -3.01
C ASP A 93 2.09 -11.19 -2.49
N GLY A 94 2.26 -12.49 -2.28
CA GLY A 94 3.55 -13.11 -1.93
C GLY A 94 4.18 -12.69 -0.58
N PHE A 95 3.46 -11.99 0.29
CA PHE A 95 4.02 -11.43 1.53
C PHE A 95 4.52 -12.48 2.53
N SER A 96 5.71 -12.23 3.06
CA SER A 96 6.42 -12.96 4.11
C SER A 96 7.31 -12.01 4.93
N SER A 97 7.63 -12.38 6.16
CA SER A 97 8.52 -11.59 7.02
C SER A 97 9.99 -11.59 6.59
N GLN A 98 10.35 -12.30 5.52
CA GLN A 98 11.70 -12.36 4.97
C GLN A 98 11.88 -11.46 3.75
N ASN A 99 10.83 -10.76 3.31
CA ASN A 99 10.92 -9.91 2.13
C ASN A 99 11.68 -8.62 2.47
N VAL A 100 12.61 -8.25 1.60
CA VAL A 100 13.35 -7.00 1.63
C VAL A 100 12.83 -6.12 0.52
N VAL A 101 12.57 -4.84 0.79
CA VAL A 101 12.11 -3.89 -0.22
C VAL A 101 13.20 -3.70 -1.27
N LEU A 102 12.85 -3.96 -2.53
CA LEU A 102 13.68 -3.75 -3.69
C LEU A 102 13.39 -2.40 -4.34
N ASP A 103 12.11 -2.00 -4.38
CA ASP A 103 11.74 -0.74 -5.00
C ASP A 103 10.43 -0.19 -4.44
N LEU A 104 10.34 1.15 -4.43
CA LEU A 104 9.13 1.90 -4.13
C LEU A 104 8.86 2.85 -5.31
N LYS A 105 7.80 2.56 -6.05
CA LYS A 105 7.31 3.42 -7.14
C LYS A 105 6.05 4.15 -6.75
N VAL A 106 6.02 5.44 -7.06
CA VAL A 106 4.89 6.33 -6.78
C VAL A 106 4.49 7.03 -8.07
N PHE A 107 3.26 6.79 -8.51
CA PHE A 107 2.71 7.35 -9.74
C PHE A 107 1.58 8.33 -9.40
N ASN A 108 1.85 9.62 -9.62
CA ASN A 108 0.87 10.71 -9.44
C ASN A 108 0.10 11.05 -10.73
N ARG A 109 0.38 10.29 -11.80
CA ARG A 109 -0.24 10.40 -13.12
C ARG A 109 -0.15 9.04 -13.79
N LYS A 110 -0.95 8.84 -14.82
CA LYS A 110 -0.85 7.66 -15.67
C LYS A 110 0.53 7.60 -16.33
N ASP A 111 1.06 6.41 -16.40
CA ASP A 111 2.36 6.08 -16.96
C ASP A 111 2.22 4.85 -17.88
N ASP A 112 3.16 4.64 -18.78
CA ASP A 112 3.22 3.45 -19.64
C ASP A 112 4.25 2.42 -19.17
N SER A 113 4.94 2.69 -18.06
CA SER A 113 5.91 1.79 -17.45
C SER A 113 5.32 0.43 -17.08
N PHE A 114 6.20 -0.58 -17.05
CA PHE A 114 5.83 -1.94 -16.68
C PHE A 114 5.28 -1.99 -15.24
N GLU A 115 5.91 -1.27 -14.32
CA GLU A 115 5.55 -1.21 -12.91
C GLU A 115 4.17 -0.56 -12.72
N PHE A 116 3.84 0.47 -13.52
CA PHE A 116 2.52 1.07 -13.52
C PHE A 116 1.44 0.07 -13.98
N GLN A 117 1.70 -0.66 -15.07
CA GLN A 117 0.79 -1.66 -15.59
C GLN A 117 0.62 -2.83 -14.62
N ARG A 118 1.71 -3.30 -13.99
CA ARG A 118 1.70 -4.35 -12.95
C ARG A 118 0.87 -3.92 -11.74
N CYS A 119 1.07 -2.69 -11.27
CA CYS A 119 0.29 -2.11 -10.18
C CYS A 119 -1.21 -2.05 -10.51
N CYS A 120 -1.56 -1.58 -11.71
CA CYS A 120 -2.95 -1.59 -12.18
C CYS A 120 -3.54 -3.01 -12.22
N PHE A 121 -2.79 -3.97 -12.76
CA PHE A 121 -3.20 -5.37 -12.84
C PHE A 121 -3.49 -5.97 -11.45
N LEU A 122 -2.59 -5.78 -10.48
CA LEU A 122 -2.75 -6.29 -9.11
C LEU A 122 -3.98 -5.70 -8.40
N LEU A 123 -4.38 -4.48 -8.76
CA LEU A 123 -5.54 -3.77 -8.21
C LEU A 123 -6.85 -4.04 -8.99
N GLY A 124 -6.79 -4.86 -10.05
CA GLY A 124 -7.91 -5.10 -10.95
C GLY A 124 -8.40 -3.82 -11.62
N LEU A 125 -7.49 -2.90 -11.96
CA LEU A 125 -7.76 -1.65 -12.65
C LEU A 125 -7.47 -1.81 -14.13
N ASP A 126 -8.33 -1.25 -14.99
CA ASP A 126 -7.98 -1.03 -16.38
C ASP A 126 -7.11 0.25 -16.48
N PRO A 127 -5.83 0.13 -16.90
CA PRO A 127 -4.92 1.28 -17.00
C PRO A 127 -5.40 2.35 -18.00
N VAL A 128 -6.28 1.98 -18.95
CA VAL A 128 -6.85 2.88 -19.96
C VAL A 128 -8.17 3.51 -19.49
N ALA A 129 -8.88 2.88 -18.56
CA ALA A 129 -10.16 3.37 -18.05
C ALA A 129 -9.99 4.56 -17.10
N ALA A 130 -10.18 5.77 -17.62
CA ALA A 130 -10.00 7.03 -16.87
C ALA A 130 -10.95 7.25 -15.68
N ARG A 131 -11.90 6.35 -15.43
CA ARG A 131 -12.87 6.50 -14.32
C ARG A 131 -12.40 5.88 -13.03
N GLU A 132 -11.49 4.91 -13.08
CA GLU A 132 -11.07 4.17 -11.88
C GLU A 132 -9.90 4.84 -11.17
N ILE A 133 -8.97 5.40 -11.94
CA ILE A 133 -7.87 6.26 -11.48
C ILE A 133 -8.27 7.70 -11.79
N VAL A 134 -8.69 8.46 -10.76
CA VAL A 134 -9.10 9.84 -10.91
C VAL A 134 -7.86 10.72 -11.00
N ASP A 135 -7.90 11.77 -11.82
CA ASP A 135 -6.80 12.73 -11.91
C ASP A 135 -6.49 13.32 -10.51
N GLY A 136 -5.26 13.12 -10.05
CA GLY A 136 -4.79 13.53 -8.73
C GLY A 136 -4.62 12.41 -7.72
N ASP A 137 -5.12 11.20 -8.01
CA ASP A 137 -4.84 10.01 -7.20
C ASP A 137 -3.41 9.52 -7.34
N THR A 138 -2.94 8.82 -6.32
CA THR A 138 -1.61 8.22 -6.29
C THR A 138 -1.70 6.71 -6.36
N LEU A 139 -1.01 6.10 -7.32
CA LEU A 139 -0.71 4.67 -7.30
C LEU A 139 0.65 4.47 -6.63
N VAL A 140 0.70 3.51 -5.72
CA VAL A 140 1.95 3.11 -5.06
C VAL A 140 2.18 1.64 -5.35
N PHE A 141 3.39 1.31 -5.77
CA PHE A 141 3.85 -0.05 -5.98
C PHE A 141 5.12 -0.28 -5.18
N ILE A 142 5.10 -1.28 -4.32
CA ILE A 142 6.26 -1.75 -3.57
C ILE A 142 6.60 -3.13 -4.10
N GLU A 143 7.80 -3.25 -4.65
CA GLU A 143 8.37 -4.54 -5.00
C GLU A 143 9.31 -4.96 -3.88
N ALA A 144 9.16 -6.20 -3.41
CA ALA A 144 10.04 -6.79 -2.44
C ALA A 144 10.59 -8.13 -2.94
N SER A 145 11.70 -8.56 -2.35
CA SER A 145 12.39 -9.79 -2.72
C SER A 145 11.46 -11.00 -2.65
N VAL A 146 11.81 -12.11 -3.31
CA VAL A 146 11.03 -13.37 -3.26
C VAL A 146 9.60 -13.22 -3.83
N GLY A 147 9.36 -12.19 -4.66
CA GLY A 147 8.10 -12.01 -5.40
C GLY A 147 6.95 -11.43 -4.57
N ALA A 148 7.24 -10.81 -3.43
CA ALA A 148 6.22 -10.08 -2.69
C ALA A 148 5.96 -8.72 -3.34
N GLU A 149 4.69 -8.40 -3.55
CA GLU A 149 4.26 -7.18 -4.22
C GLU A 149 3.13 -6.52 -3.43
N ILE A 150 3.21 -5.20 -3.25
CA ILE A 150 2.16 -4.40 -2.61
C ILE A 150 1.76 -3.31 -3.60
N ALA A 151 0.49 -3.30 -3.98
CA ALA A 151 -0.09 -2.28 -4.84
C ALA A 151 -1.19 -1.53 -4.07
N LEU A 152 -1.16 -0.20 -4.12
CA LEU A 152 -2.13 0.66 -3.44
C LEU A 152 -2.65 1.74 -4.39
N LEU A 153 -3.95 2.01 -4.32
CA LEU A 153 -4.57 3.20 -4.90
C LEU A 153 -4.99 4.13 -3.77
N VAL A 154 -4.32 5.27 -3.66
CA VAL A 154 -4.52 6.29 -2.64
C VAL A 154 -5.30 7.45 -3.24
N GLU A 155 -6.32 7.91 -2.52
CA GLU A 155 -7.05 9.12 -2.91
C GLU A 155 -6.18 10.37 -2.74
N GLY A 156 -6.04 11.14 -3.83
CA GLY A 156 -5.21 12.34 -3.85
C GLY A 156 -3.70 12.05 -3.83
N THR A 157 -2.91 13.10 -3.58
CA THR A 157 -1.44 13.01 -3.50
C THR A 157 -1.00 12.41 -2.18
N TRP A 158 -0.20 11.35 -2.23
CA TRP A 158 0.48 10.81 -1.05
C TRP A 158 1.80 11.53 -0.82
N GLU A 159 1.99 12.04 0.41
CA GLU A 159 3.18 12.85 0.74
C GLU A 159 4.40 12.04 1.17
N GLY A 160 4.30 10.70 1.26
CA GLY A 160 5.44 9.86 1.61
C GLY A 160 6.02 10.16 2.99
N ARG A 161 5.42 9.60 4.05
CA ARG A 161 5.95 9.77 5.42
C ARG A 161 6.41 8.45 6.01
N LEU A 162 7.70 8.36 6.28
CA LEU A 162 8.33 7.32 7.07
C LEU A 162 8.41 7.78 8.53
N ILE A 163 7.71 7.08 9.43
CA ILE A 163 7.59 7.48 10.84
C ILE A 163 8.45 6.53 11.69
N PRO A 164 9.48 7.03 12.41
CA PRO A 164 10.24 6.19 13.33
C PRO A 164 9.34 5.65 14.45
N VAL A 165 9.40 4.34 14.66
CA VAL A 165 8.73 3.67 15.79
C VAL A 165 9.72 3.65 16.94
N LYS A 166 9.37 4.33 18.04
CA LYS A 166 10.18 4.27 19.27
C LYS A 166 10.00 2.89 19.91
N SER A 167 11.11 2.19 20.06
CA SER A 167 11.23 0.97 20.87
C SER A 167 11.03 1.25 22.35
#